data_AF-A0A6P6QCT3-F1
#
_entry.id   AF-A0A6P6QCT3-F1
#
_cell.length_a   1.000
_cell.length_b   1.000
_cell.length_c   1.000
_cell.angle_alpha   90.00
_cell.angle_beta   90.00
_cell.angle_gamma   90.00
#
_symmetry.space_group_name_H-M   'P 1'
#
loop_
_entity.id
_entity.type
_entity.pdbx_description
1 polymer ?
#
loop_
_entity_poly.entity_id
_entity_poly.type
_entity_poly.pdbx_seq_one_letter_code
_entity_poly.pdbx_strand_id
1 'polypeptide(L)'
;MRSTEEKTVLLCALDDDLEGLTSLLESKSAHDTQQSENILWEKDEAGRNALFAACTLGRSRIVRELVRNGADVNNLTARGYSALHYSAMWGQLDTLKTLVELKADFQAISFRGEKAVDVARRYHKLDCAEYLAWAEAKQSLQALVEDIRNIIADPEKVQGKLNKEDKTVCMNTCLAKSDWIHNTKNATIQDFIEQKKHLEDILAPVLLKLNTQSEATVKTRKP
;
A
#
# COMPACT_ATOMS: atom_id res chain seq x y z
N MET A 1 23.19 20.63 35.74
CA MET A 1 22.56 19.32 36.05
C MET A 1 21.07 19.56 36.09
N ARG A 2 20.18 19.04 35.24
CA ARG A 2 20.18 18.22 34.01
C ARG A 2 19.02 18.76 33.16
N SER A 3 19.20 18.93 31.85
CA SER A 3 18.16 18.67 30.82
C SER A 3 18.79 18.86 29.44
N THR A 4 19.79 18.03 29.10
CA THR A 4 19.84 17.54 27.72
C THR A 4 18.54 16.75 27.59
N GLU A 5 17.50 17.35 27.02
CA GLU A 5 16.27 16.62 26.71
C GLU A 5 16.69 15.35 25.98
N GLU A 6 16.32 14.22 26.56
CA GLU A 6 16.65 12.93 25.98
C GLU A 6 16.05 12.90 24.58
N LYS A 7 16.91 12.91 23.56
CA LYS A 7 16.49 13.02 22.17
C LYS A 7 15.75 11.75 21.77
N THR A 8 14.42 11.82 21.72
CA THR A 8 13.57 10.68 21.38
C THR A 8 13.24 10.67 19.89
N VAL A 9 12.84 9.50 19.38
CA VAL A 9 12.36 9.34 18.00
C VAL A 9 11.16 10.27 17.74
N LEU A 10 10.27 10.43 18.74
CA LEU A 10 9.12 11.33 18.64
C LEU A 10 9.55 12.79 18.53
N LEU A 11 10.52 13.24 19.35
CA LEU A 11 11.03 14.63 19.27
C LEU A 11 11.67 14.90 17.91
N CYS A 12 12.50 13.98 17.39
CA CYS A 12 13.06 14.13 16.04
C CYS A 12 11.97 14.26 14.96
N ALA A 13 10.87 13.51 15.10
CA ALA A 13 9.74 13.61 14.17
C ALA A 13 8.95 14.91 14.29
N LEU A 14 8.85 15.48 15.49
CA LEU A 14 8.21 16.77 15.74
C LEU A 14 9.06 17.94 15.20
N ASP A 15 10.38 17.86 15.40
CA ASP A 15 11.34 18.92 15.06
C ASP A 15 11.85 18.86 13.61
N ASP A 16 11.48 17.82 12.85
CA ASP A 16 12.01 17.52 11.49
C ASP A 16 13.53 17.27 11.48
N ASP A 17 14.05 16.74 12.58
CA ASP A 17 15.47 16.49 12.76
C ASP A 17 15.88 15.12 12.23
N LEU A 18 16.14 15.07 10.93
CA LEU A 18 16.56 13.84 10.25
C LEU A 18 17.94 13.37 10.73
N GLU A 19 18.90 14.27 10.90
CA GLU A 19 20.26 13.91 11.30
C GLU A 19 20.26 13.31 12.71
N GLY A 20 19.48 13.94 13.61
CA GLY A 20 19.21 13.44 14.93
C GLY A 20 18.54 12.07 14.95
N LEU A 21 17.54 11.87 14.10
CA LEU A 21 16.87 10.60 13.94
C LEU A 21 17.84 9.50 13.47
N THR A 22 18.60 9.76 12.40
CA THR A 22 19.55 8.79 11.85
C THR A 22 20.61 8.43 12.87
N SER A 23 21.22 9.41 13.55
CA SER A 23 22.22 9.16 14.60
C SER A 23 21.65 8.34 15.77
N LEU A 24 20.39 8.62 16.16
CA LEU A 24 19.71 7.88 17.23
C LEU A 24 19.41 6.42 16.83
N LEU A 25 19.09 6.15 15.57
CA LEU A 25 18.80 4.80 15.08
C LEU A 25 20.08 3.99 14.81
N GLU A 26 21.12 4.62 14.26
CA GLU A 26 22.43 4.01 14.03
C GLU A 26 23.12 3.60 15.33
N SER A 27 23.09 4.46 16.36
CA SER A 27 23.72 4.15 17.66
C SER A 27 23.09 2.95 18.38
N LYS A 28 21.84 2.61 18.07
CA LYS A 28 21.11 1.51 18.70
C LYS A 28 21.21 0.19 17.95
N SER A 29 21.42 0.21 16.63
CA SER A 29 21.65 -1.01 15.84
C SER A 29 22.98 -1.70 16.19
N ALA A 30 23.96 -0.97 16.74
CA ALA A 30 25.24 -1.51 17.19
C ALA A 30 25.19 -2.27 18.54
N HIS A 31 24.10 -2.15 19.29
CA HIS A 31 23.92 -2.72 20.63
C HIS A 31 22.68 -3.62 20.69
N ASP A 32 22.63 -4.67 19.86
CA ASP A 32 21.50 -5.61 19.91
C ASP A 32 21.85 -6.84 20.78
N THR A 33 21.27 -6.92 21.98
CA THR A 33 20.92 -8.21 22.61
C THR A 33 19.94 -7.99 23.75
N GLN A 34 18.68 -8.36 23.49
CA GLN A 34 17.62 -8.65 24.46
C GLN A 34 17.24 -7.53 25.43
N GLN A 35 16.07 -6.92 25.16
CA GLN A 35 15.32 -5.95 25.99
C GLN A 35 15.68 -4.46 25.82
N SER A 36 16.02 -4.02 24.61
CA SER A 36 15.97 -2.60 24.26
C SER A 36 14.52 -2.20 23.99
N GLU A 37 13.90 -1.47 24.92
CA GLU A 37 12.55 -0.91 24.77
C GLU A 37 12.41 -0.26 23.38
N ASN A 38 11.43 -0.75 22.63
CA ASN A 38 11.37 -0.58 21.18
C ASN A 38 10.74 0.80 20.87
N ILE A 39 11.51 1.87 21.03
CA ILE A 39 11.08 3.28 20.98
C ILE A 39 10.42 3.66 19.65
N LEU A 40 10.78 3.00 18.55
CA LEU A 40 10.13 3.18 17.23
C LEU A 40 8.60 2.95 17.28
N TRP A 41 8.13 2.16 18.23
CA TRP A 41 6.75 1.71 18.36
C TRP A 41 6.11 2.19 19.65
N GLU A 42 6.76 3.09 20.38
CA GLU A 42 6.12 3.78 21.48
C GLU A 42 4.88 4.49 20.94
N LYS A 43 3.75 4.10 21.50
CA LYS A 43 2.44 4.62 21.16
C LYS A 43 1.92 5.41 22.35
N ASP A 44 1.36 6.57 22.08
CA ASP A 44 0.56 7.27 23.06
C ASP A 44 -0.76 6.53 23.36
N GLU A 45 -1.57 7.06 24.27
CA GLU A 45 -2.88 6.48 24.63
C GLU A 45 -3.86 6.33 23.45
N ALA A 46 -3.65 7.09 22.37
CA ALA A 46 -4.44 7.00 21.14
C ALA A 46 -3.87 5.97 20.14
N GLY A 47 -2.78 5.27 20.47
CA GLY A 47 -2.12 4.32 19.59
C GLY A 47 -1.21 4.98 18.55
N ARG A 48 -0.82 6.25 18.73
CA ARG A 48 0.02 7.00 17.78
C ARG A 48 1.49 6.93 18.18
N ASN A 49 2.34 6.53 17.25
CA ASN A 49 3.80 6.62 17.36
C ASN A 49 4.37 7.80 16.54
N ALA A 50 5.69 7.92 16.50
CA ALA A 50 6.41 8.97 15.78
C ALA A 50 6.08 9.05 14.28
N LEU A 51 5.71 7.94 13.64
CA LEU A 51 5.27 7.93 12.24
C LEU A 51 4.03 8.83 12.05
N PHE A 52 3.05 8.75 12.95
CA PHE A 52 1.85 9.58 12.86
C PHE A 52 2.15 11.08 13.05
N ALA A 53 3.11 11.43 13.93
CA ALA A 53 3.55 12.81 14.10
C ALA A 53 4.19 13.35 12.80
N ALA A 54 5.12 12.58 12.21
CA ALA A 54 5.72 12.91 10.93
C ALA A 54 4.68 13.06 9.80
N CYS A 55 3.68 12.15 9.74
CA CYS A 55 2.59 12.20 8.78
C CYS A 55 1.66 13.41 8.95
N THR A 56 1.44 13.84 10.19
CA THR A 56 0.62 15.03 10.52
C THR A 56 1.33 16.31 10.09
N LEU A 57 2.64 16.38 10.34
CA LEU A 57 3.47 17.55 10.09
C LEU A 57 4.07 17.61 8.67
N GLY A 58 3.82 16.60 7.84
CA GLY A 58 4.31 16.57 6.46
C GLY A 58 5.81 16.24 6.31
N ARG A 59 6.40 15.55 7.29
CA ARG A 59 7.84 15.25 7.32
C ARG A 59 8.17 13.97 6.54
N SER A 60 8.05 14.04 5.22
CA SER A 60 8.25 12.91 4.31
C SER A 60 9.62 12.24 4.44
N ARG A 61 10.69 13.00 4.72
CA ARG A 61 12.05 12.46 4.96
C ARG A 61 12.10 11.62 6.22
N ILE A 62 11.52 12.13 7.31
CA ILE A 62 11.38 11.40 8.58
C ILE A 62 10.56 10.11 8.37
N VAL A 63 9.43 10.19 7.64
CA VAL A 63 8.61 9.00 7.32
C VAL A 63 9.43 7.92 6.63
N ARG A 64 10.24 8.27 5.61
CA ARG A 64 11.10 7.29 4.93
C ARG A 64 12.10 6.66 5.88
N GLU A 65 12.74 7.47 6.72
CA GLU A 65 13.77 6.99 7.63
C GLU A 65 13.19 6.06 8.71
N LEU A 66 12.04 6.41 9.28
CA LEU A 66 11.33 5.57 10.24
C LEU A 66 10.98 4.21 9.62
N VAL A 67 10.38 4.19 8.42
CA VAL A 67 9.96 2.95 7.76
C VAL A 67 11.17 2.12 7.31
N ARG A 68 12.26 2.76 6.84
CA ARG A 68 13.52 2.04 6.52
C ARG A 68 14.13 1.34 7.73
N ASN A 69 13.98 1.92 8.92
CA ASN A 69 14.44 1.33 10.17
C ASN A 69 13.38 0.44 10.85
N GLY A 70 12.37 0.03 10.08
CA GLY A 70 11.43 -1.02 10.49
C GLY A 70 10.06 -0.51 10.88
N ALA A 71 9.81 0.79 11.07
CA ALA A 71 8.48 1.26 11.48
C ALA A 71 7.40 0.78 10.50
N ASP A 72 6.37 0.11 11.03
CA ASP A 72 5.28 -0.42 10.22
C ASP A 72 4.39 0.72 9.70
N VAL A 73 4.43 0.90 8.39
CA VAL A 73 3.68 1.92 7.64
C VAL A 73 2.16 1.73 7.74
N ASN A 74 1.71 0.50 8.01
CA ASN A 74 0.30 0.10 8.10
C ASN A 74 -0.21 0.04 9.54
N ASN A 75 0.58 0.50 10.51
CA ASN A 75 0.11 0.66 11.88
C ASN A 75 -1.19 1.47 11.94
N LEU A 76 -2.08 1.02 12.82
CA LEU A 76 -3.35 1.69 13.10
C LEU A 76 -3.34 2.26 14.52
N THR A 77 -3.94 3.44 14.64
CA THR A 77 -4.33 4.01 15.95
C THR A 77 -5.43 3.19 16.60
N ALA A 78 -5.72 3.45 17.88
CA ALA A 78 -6.84 2.83 18.59
C ALA A 78 -8.21 3.07 17.93
N ARG A 79 -8.32 4.07 17.06
CA ARG A 79 -9.52 4.40 16.28
C ARG A 79 -9.44 3.97 14.81
N GLY A 80 -8.52 3.08 14.46
CA GLY A 80 -8.38 2.53 13.11
C GLY A 80 -7.81 3.50 12.06
N TYR A 81 -7.32 4.68 12.46
CA TYR A 81 -6.65 5.57 11.51
C TYR A 81 -5.24 5.05 11.20
N SER A 82 -4.92 4.95 9.90
CA SER A 82 -3.59 4.69 9.37
C SER A 82 -2.81 5.98 9.09
N ALA A 83 -1.52 5.85 8.77
CA ALA A 83 -0.67 6.97 8.36
C ALA A 83 -1.26 7.76 7.16
N LEU A 84 -1.82 7.06 6.16
CA LEU A 84 -2.48 7.68 5.01
C LEU A 84 -3.66 8.57 5.43
N HIS A 85 -4.46 8.16 6.42
CA HIS A 85 -5.55 8.99 6.90
C HIS A 85 -5.07 10.29 7.55
N TYR A 86 -3.98 10.25 8.32
CA TYR A 86 -3.42 11.44 8.94
C TYR A 86 -2.87 12.40 7.90
N SER A 87 -2.04 11.91 6.96
CA SER A 87 -1.55 12.78 5.88
C SER A 87 -2.70 13.34 5.02
N ALA A 88 -3.74 12.55 4.76
CA ALA A 88 -4.95 13.00 4.06
C ALA A 88 -5.73 14.07 4.84
N MET A 89 -5.92 13.89 6.14
CA MET A 89 -6.63 14.82 7.03
C MET A 89 -5.95 16.19 7.07
N TRP A 90 -4.62 16.18 7.16
CA TRP A 90 -3.82 17.40 7.29
C TRP A 90 -3.39 18.00 5.94
N GLY A 91 -3.64 17.32 4.83
CA GLY A 91 -3.33 17.80 3.47
C GLY A 91 -1.85 17.66 3.10
N GLN A 92 -1.14 16.71 3.71
CA GLN A 92 0.29 16.51 3.53
C GLN A 92 0.59 15.68 2.28
N LEU A 93 0.39 16.27 1.10
CA LEU A 93 0.45 15.57 -0.20
C LEU A 93 1.77 14.84 -0.44
N ASP A 94 2.92 15.47 -0.17
CA ASP A 94 4.22 14.84 -0.43
C ASP A 94 4.53 13.69 0.52
N THR A 95 4.05 13.78 1.76
CA THR A 95 4.13 12.68 2.72
C THR A 95 3.18 11.56 2.33
N LEU A 96 2.00 11.89 1.84
CA LEU A 96 1.03 10.93 1.32
C LEU A 96 1.60 10.17 0.11
N LYS A 97 2.22 10.85 -0.86
CA LYS A 97 2.95 10.23 -1.98
C LYS A 97 4.04 9.26 -1.48
N THR A 98 4.79 9.70 -0.47
CA THR A 98 5.83 8.88 0.17
C THR A 98 5.25 7.61 0.79
N LEU A 99 4.13 7.70 1.51
CA LEU A 99 3.46 6.52 2.08
C LEU A 99 2.99 5.53 1.00
N VAL A 100 2.47 6.03 -0.12
CA VAL A 100 2.08 5.20 -1.27
C VAL A 100 3.27 4.46 -1.88
N GLU A 101 4.41 5.14 -2.04
CA GLU A 101 5.66 4.50 -2.48
C GLU A 101 6.12 3.40 -1.51
N LEU A 102 5.93 3.62 -0.21
CA LEU A 102 6.21 2.68 0.87
C LEU A 102 5.13 1.60 1.04
N LYS A 103 4.22 1.44 0.07
CA LYS A 103 3.19 0.40 0.04
C LYS A 103 2.19 0.46 1.22
N ALA A 104 1.85 1.66 1.66
CA ALA A 104 0.76 1.85 2.61
C ALA A 104 -0.58 1.32 2.05
N ASP A 105 -1.39 0.74 2.93
CA ASP A 105 -2.68 0.14 2.59
C ASP A 105 -3.78 1.21 2.37
N PHE A 106 -4.32 1.22 1.16
CA PHE A 106 -5.43 2.09 0.75
C PHE A 106 -6.79 1.62 1.27
N GLN A 107 -6.91 0.34 1.63
CA GLN A 107 -8.18 -0.28 2.03
C GLN A 107 -8.43 -0.18 3.54
N ALA A 108 -7.44 0.28 4.32
CA ALA A 108 -7.61 0.55 5.73
C ALA A 108 -8.81 1.50 5.96
N ILE A 109 -9.66 1.13 6.91
CA ILE A 109 -10.85 1.90 7.30
C ILE A 109 -10.72 2.37 8.74
N SER A 110 -11.05 3.65 8.97
CA SER A 110 -11.14 4.20 10.32
C SER A 110 -12.38 3.71 11.07
N PHE A 111 -12.51 4.03 12.36
CA PHE A 111 -13.71 3.73 13.16
C PHE A 111 -15.02 4.31 12.59
N ARG A 112 -14.94 5.29 11.67
CA ARG A 112 -16.08 5.87 10.97
C ARG A 112 -16.43 5.15 9.67
N GLY A 113 -15.73 4.06 9.33
CA GLY A 113 -15.85 3.39 8.04
C GLY A 113 -15.28 4.19 6.86
N GLU A 114 -14.46 5.21 7.14
CA GLU A 114 -13.85 6.06 6.11
C GLU A 114 -12.50 5.49 5.68
N LYS A 115 -12.21 5.48 4.38
CA LYS A 115 -10.84 5.35 3.84
C LYS A 115 -10.12 6.69 3.91
N ALA A 116 -8.81 6.69 3.65
CA ALA A 116 -8.01 7.92 3.60
C ALA A 116 -8.54 8.94 2.57
N VAL A 117 -9.07 8.49 1.43
CA VAL A 117 -9.63 9.37 0.39
C VAL A 117 -10.89 10.08 0.87
N ASP A 118 -11.72 9.43 1.68
CA ASP A 118 -12.94 10.01 2.24
C ASP A 118 -12.59 11.08 3.30
N VAL A 119 -11.58 10.80 4.11
CA VAL A 119 -11.03 11.77 5.06
C VAL A 119 -10.47 12.99 4.33
N ALA A 120 -9.69 12.81 3.25
CA ALA A 120 -9.20 13.94 2.45
C ALA A 120 -10.35 14.83 1.94
N ARG A 121 -11.42 14.22 1.41
CA ARG A 121 -12.60 14.96 0.92
C ARG A 121 -13.31 15.70 2.05
N ARG A 122 -13.54 15.04 3.19
CA ARG A 122 -14.23 15.64 4.35
C ARG A 122 -13.49 16.85 4.93
N TYR A 123 -12.17 16.86 4.86
CA TYR A 123 -11.34 18.00 5.28
C TYR A 123 -10.94 18.94 4.13
N HIS A 124 -11.58 18.79 2.95
CA HIS A 124 -11.35 19.62 1.77
C HIS A 124 -9.88 19.65 1.28
N LYS A 125 -9.17 18.53 1.45
CA LYS A 125 -7.80 18.33 0.95
C LYS A 125 -7.84 17.71 -0.44
N LEU A 126 -8.31 18.49 -1.41
CA LEU A 126 -8.65 18.00 -2.76
C LEU A 126 -7.45 17.38 -3.48
N ASP A 127 -6.27 17.99 -3.45
CA ASP A 127 -5.06 17.42 -4.08
C ASP A 127 -4.71 16.04 -3.52
N CYS A 128 -4.89 15.84 -2.20
CA CYS A 128 -4.70 14.54 -1.55
C CYS A 128 -5.78 13.54 -1.99
N ALA A 129 -7.04 13.96 -2.08
CA ALA A 129 -8.14 13.11 -2.52
C ALA A 129 -7.96 12.66 -3.98
N GLU A 130 -7.57 13.58 -4.87
CA GLU A 130 -7.28 13.30 -6.28
C GLU A 130 -6.12 12.33 -6.43
N TYR A 131 -5.01 12.59 -5.73
CA TYR A 131 -3.85 11.69 -5.77
C TYR A 131 -4.17 10.31 -5.21
N LEU A 132 -4.91 10.21 -4.09
CA LEU A 132 -5.31 8.92 -3.52
C LEU A 132 -6.18 8.12 -4.47
N ALA A 133 -7.19 8.75 -5.08
CA ALA A 133 -8.07 8.09 -6.04
C ALA A 133 -7.29 7.60 -7.28
N TRP A 134 -6.34 8.41 -7.76
CA TRP A 134 -5.42 8.04 -8.83
C TRP A 134 -4.54 6.85 -8.45
N ALA A 135 -3.94 6.87 -7.26
CA ALA A 135 -3.06 5.82 -6.80
C ALA A 135 -3.83 4.51 -6.55
N GLU A 136 -5.06 4.58 -6.04
CA GLU A 136 -5.94 3.42 -5.86
C GLU A 136 -6.32 2.79 -7.21
N ALA A 137 -6.69 3.60 -8.22
CA ALA A 137 -6.99 3.09 -9.55
C ALA A 137 -5.77 2.40 -10.19
N LYS A 138 -4.58 3.01 -10.07
CA LYS A 138 -3.32 2.43 -10.53
C LYS A 138 -3.02 1.11 -9.80
N GLN A 139 -3.13 1.08 -8.48
CA GLN A 139 -2.88 -0.13 -7.68
C GLN A 139 -3.88 -1.23 -8.01
N SER A 140 -5.16 -0.89 -8.23
CA SER A 140 -6.20 -1.88 -8.59
C SER A 140 -5.88 -2.59 -9.91
N LEU A 141 -5.42 -1.86 -10.92
CA LEU A 141 -4.96 -2.47 -12.17
C LEU A 141 -3.70 -3.32 -11.95
N GLN A 142 -2.72 -2.85 -11.17
CA GLN A 142 -1.51 -3.61 -10.85
C GLN A 142 -1.83 -4.92 -10.13
N ALA A 143 -2.72 -4.88 -9.13
CA ALA A 143 -3.14 -6.05 -8.37
C ALA A 143 -3.82 -7.08 -9.28
N LEU A 144 -4.74 -6.65 -10.16
CA LEU A 144 -5.39 -7.55 -11.10
C LEU A 144 -4.38 -8.24 -12.04
N VAL A 145 -3.42 -7.48 -12.59
CA VAL A 145 -2.35 -8.03 -13.44
C VAL A 145 -1.55 -9.09 -12.69
N GLU A 146 -1.21 -8.82 -11.42
CA GLU A 146 -0.45 -9.74 -10.60
C GLU A 146 -1.25 -10.99 -10.20
N ASP A 147 -2.52 -10.84 -9.85
CA ASP A 147 -3.43 -11.94 -9.55
C ASP A 147 -3.56 -12.89 -10.75
N ILE A 148 -3.70 -12.35 -11.96
CA ILE A 148 -3.76 -13.14 -13.19
C ILE A 148 -2.44 -13.88 -13.41
N ARG A 149 -1.29 -13.22 -13.22
CA ARG A 149 0.03 -13.88 -13.34
C ARG A 149 0.19 -15.02 -12.34
N ASN A 150 -0.22 -14.80 -11.10
CA ASN A 150 -0.19 -15.82 -10.06
C ASN A 150 -1.11 -17.01 -10.39
N ILE A 151 -2.29 -16.76 -10.96
CA ILE A 151 -3.18 -17.82 -11.44
C ILE A 151 -2.51 -18.65 -12.54
N ILE A 152 -1.82 -18.00 -13.49
CA ILE A 152 -1.16 -18.70 -14.61
C ILE A 152 0.05 -19.51 -14.16
N ALA A 153 0.81 -18.96 -13.20
CA ALA A 153 2.01 -19.58 -12.64
C ALA A 153 1.68 -20.81 -11.80
N ASP A 154 0.48 -20.89 -11.22
CA ASP A 154 -0.01 -22.01 -10.42
C ASP A 154 -0.49 -23.18 -11.32
N PRO A 155 0.26 -24.30 -11.38
CA PRO A 155 -0.09 -25.44 -12.22
C PRO A 155 -1.44 -26.04 -11.84
N GLU A 156 -1.82 -26.06 -10.55
CA GLU A 156 -3.06 -26.68 -10.08
C GLU A 156 -4.29 -25.91 -10.58
N LYS A 157 -4.19 -24.58 -10.66
CA LYS A 157 -5.28 -23.73 -11.15
C LYS A 157 -5.48 -23.84 -12.65
N VAL A 158 -4.42 -24.10 -13.43
CA VAL A 158 -4.47 -24.07 -14.90
C VAL A 158 -4.46 -25.45 -15.57
N GLN A 159 -4.01 -26.50 -14.89
CA GLN A 159 -3.86 -27.83 -15.48
C GLN A 159 -5.21 -28.38 -15.92
N GLY A 160 -5.29 -28.83 -17.18
CA GLY A 160 -6.52 -29.30 -17.81
C GLY A 160 -7.52 -28.21 -18.21
N LYS A 161 -7.41 -27.00 -17.62
CA LYS A 161 -8.34 -25.89 -17.84
C LYS A 161 -7.93 -24.94 -18.96
N LEU A 162 -6.64 -24.59 -19.01
CA LEU A 162 -6.11 -23.62 -19.97
C LEU A 162 -5.18 -24.29 -20.99
N ASN A 163 -5.40 -23.98 -22.27
CA ASN A 163 -4.51 -24.42 -23.33
C ASN A 163 -3.28 -23.48 -23.44
N LYS A 164 -2.32 -23.80 -24.32
CA LYS A 164 -1.11 -22.99 -24.52
C LYS A 164 -1.43 -21.56 -25.02
N GLU A 165 -2.48 -21.42 -25.82
CA GLU A 165 -2.90 -20.15 -26.40
C GLU A 165 -3.51 -19.23 -25.34
N ASP A 166 -4.40 -19.75 -24.49
CA ASP A 166 -4.99 -19.05 -23.35
C ASP A 166 -3.90 -18.49 -22.42
N LYS A 167 -2.90 -19.31 -22.09
CA LYS A 167 -1.75 -18.89 -21.28
C LYS A 167 -0.95 -17.78 -21.96
N THR A 168 -0.73 -17.90 -23.27
CA THR A 168 0.00 -16.90 -24.07
C THR A 168 -0.75 -15.58 -24.11
N VAL A 169 -2.06 -15.59 -24.34
CA VAL A 169 -2.91 -14.39 -24.33
C VAL A 169 -2.86 -13.68 -22.98
N CYS A 170 -2.99 -14.43 -21.88
CA CYS A 170 -2.94 -13.83 -20.55
C CYS A 170 -1.58 -13.22 -20.25
N MET A 171 -0.48 -13.94 -20.53
CA MET A 171 0.87 -13.44 -20.31
C MET A 171 1.16 -12.18 -21.12
N ASN A 172 0.85 -12.21 -22.43
CA ASN A 172 1.08 -11.06 -23.31
C ASN A 172 0.25 -9.85 -22.90
N THR A 173 -1.01 -10.05 -22.52
CA THR A 173 -1.89 -8.96 -22.11
C THR A 173 -1.45 -8.39 -20.76
N CYS A 174 -1.06 -9.23 -19.80
CA CYS A 174 -0.52 -8.79 -18.51
C CYS A 174 0.80 -8.02 -18.68
N LEU A 175 1.70 -8.49 -19.54
CA LEU A 175 2.94 -7.78 -19.88
C LEU A 175 2.63 -6.40 -20.48
N ALA A 176 1.76 -6.34 -21.49
CA ALA A 176 1.37 -5.07 -22.10
C ALA A 176 0.76 -4.09 -21.09
N LYS A 177 -0.08 -4.56 -20.15
CA LYS A 177 -0.62 -3.70 -19.08
C LYS A 177 0.46 -3.23 -18.11
N SER A 178 1.38 -4.10 -17.68
CA SER A 178 2.50 -3.68 -16.84
C SER A 178 3.36 -2.62 -17.54
N ASP A 179 3.72 -2.85 -18.80
CA ASP A 179 4.52 -1.91 -19.58
C ASP A 179 3.82 -0.56 -19.70
N TRP A 180 2.51 -0.56 -19.94
CA TRP A 180 1.72 0.67 -19.98
C TRP A 180 1.74 1.41 -18.62
N ILE A 181 1.56 0.69 -17.50
CA ILE A 181 1.57 1.28 -16.15
C ILE A 181 2.91 1.94 -15.82
N HIS A 182 4.03 1.36 -16.30
CA HIS A 182 5.38 1.87 -16.03
C HIS A 182 5.81 3.00 -16.97
N ASN A 183 5.36 2.98 -18.23
CA ASN A 183 5.84 3.92 -19.25
C ASN A 183 4.92 5.12 -19.49
N THR A 184 3.65 5.05 -19.06
CA THR A 184 2.70 6.14 -19.31
C THR A 184 2.99 7.34 -18.41
N LYS A 185 3.15 8.51 -19.04
CA LYS A 185 3.28 9.80 -18.35
C LYS A 185 1.90 10.45 -18.28
N ASN A 186 1.51 10.93 -17.10
CA ASN A 186 0.27 11.67 -16.88
C ASN A 186 -1.04 10.90 -17.14
N ALA A 187 -1.05 9.58 -16.93
CA ALA A 187 -2.30 8.80 -16.97
C ALA A 187 -3.33 9.36 -15.98
N THR A 188 -4.58 9.48 -16.40
CA THR A 188 -5.71 9.89 -15.56
C THR A 188 -6.29 8.68 -14.80
N ILE A 189 -7.16 8.95 -13.82
CA ILE A 189 -7.91 7.91 -13.11
C ILE A 189 -8.72 7.07 -14.11
N GLN A 190 -9.33 7.73 -15.09
CA GLN A 190 -10.17 7.09 -16.10
C GLN A 190 -9.37 6.15 -17.01
N ASP A 191 -8.13 6.54 -17.37
CA ASP A 191 -7.25 5.67 -18.15
C ASP A 191 -7.00 4.34 -17.42
N PHE A 192 -6.72 4.36 -16.10
CA PHE A 192 -6.54 3.13 -15.33
C PHE A 192 -7.79 2.26 -15.28
N ILE A 193 -8.98 2.89 -15.14
CA ILE A 193 -10.27 2.18 -15.14
C ILE A 193 -10.51 1.51 -16.50
N GLU A 194 -10.22 2.21 -17.61
CA GLU A 194 -10.37 1.68 -18.96
C GLU A 194 -9.37 0.57 -19.25
N GLN A 195 -8.11 0.73 -18.84
CA GLN A 195 -7.10 -0.32 -18.99
C GLN A 195 -7.45 -1.58 -18.18
N LYS A 196 -8.04 -1.42 -16.99
CA LYS A 196 -8.54 -2.51 -16.16
C LYS A 196 -9.71 -3.22 -16.83
N LYS A 197 -10.72 -2.48 -17.26
CA LYS A 197 -11.88 -3.03 -17.97
C LYS A 197 -11.46 -3.78 -19.24
N HIS A 198 -10.55 -3.20 -20.02
CA HIS A 198 -10.02 -3.86 -21.22
C HIS A 198 -9.26 -5.16 -20.89
N LEU A 199 -8.53 -5.22 -19.77
CA LEU A 199 -7.89 -6.46 -19.32
C LEU A 199 -8.94 -7.52 -18.95
N GLU A 200 -9.98 -7.13 -18.20
CA GLU A 200 -11.09 -8.01 -17.83
C GLU A 200 -11.84 -8.54 -19.06
N ASP A 201 -12.15 -7.67 -20.03
CA ASP A 201 -12.87 -8.03 -21.26
C ASP A 201 -12.09 -9.02 -22.13
N ILE A 202 -10.77 -8.82 -22.31
CA ILE A 202 -9.92 -9.75 -23.06
C ILE A 202 -9.84 -11.11 -22.37
N LEU A 203 -9.80 -11.12 -21.04
CA LEU A 203 -9.59 -12.34 -20.26
C LEU A 203 -10.87 -13.03 -19.82
N ALA A 204 -12.04 -12.42 -20.02
CA ALA A 204 -13.33 -13.01 -19.70
C ALA A 204 -13.50 -14.44 -20.25
N PRO A 205 -13.14 -14.76 -21.52
CA PRO A 205 -13.22 -16.13 -22.03
C PRO A 205 -12.30 -17.11 -21.28
N VAL A 206 -11.13 -16.65 -20.85
CA VAL A 206 -10.15 -17.47 -20.13
C VAL A 206 -10.62 -17.71 -18.69
N LEU A 207 -11.12 -16.68 -18.02
CA LEU A 207 -11.68 -16.78 -16.67
C LEU A 207 -12.91 -17.71 -16.62
N LEU A 208 -13.75 -17.70 -17.66
CA LEU A 208 -14.86 -18.65 -17.80
C LEU A 208 -14.38 -20.10 -17.87
N LYS A 209 -13.29 -20.39 -18.60
CA LYS A 209 -12.71 -21.75 -18.66
C LYS A 209 -12.19 -22.22 -17.29
N LEU A 210 -11.62 -21.30 -16.49
CA LEU A 210 -11.15 -21.60 -15.14
C LEU A 210 -12.29 -21.99 -14.17
N ASN A 211 -13.47 -21.40 -14.34
CA ASN A 211 -14.66 -21.63 -13.50
C ASN A 211 -15.50 -22.84 -13.98
N THR A 212 -15.68 -23.03 -15.28
CA THR A 212 -16.61 -24.03 -15.85
C THR A 212 -16.14 -25.48 -15.73
N GLN A 213 -14.83 -25.74 -15.69
CA GLN A 213 -14.34 -27.13 -15.54
C GLN A 213 -14.42 -27.69 -14.11
N SER A 214 -14.76 -26.85 -13.11
CA SER A 214 -15.04 -27.32 -11.75
C SER A 214 -16.35 -28.12 -11.67
N GLU A 215 -17.29 -27.93 -12.60
CA GLU A 215 -18.59 -28.62 -12.59
C GLU A 215 -18.60 -29.91 -13.41
N ALA A 216 -17.72 -30.04 -14.40
CA ALA A 216 -17.64 -31.21 -15.28
C ALA A 216 -17.04 -32.44 -14.58
N THR A 217 -16.20 -32.24 -13.55
CA THR A 217 -15.58 -33.32 -12.76
C THR A 217 -16.50 -33.93 -11.71
N VAL A 218 -17.63 -33.29 -11.38
CA VAL A 218 -18.61 -33.84 -10.43
C VAL A 218 -19.62 -34.77 -11.11
N LYS A 219 -19.87 -34.62 -12.41
CA LYS A 219 -20.87 -35.45 -13.13
C LYS A 219 -20.39 -36.83 -13.57
N THR A 220 -19.11 -37.18 -13.38
CA THR A 220 -18.56 -38.51 -13.71
C THR A 220 -18.37 -39.44 -12.51
N ARG A 221 -18.75 -39.02 -11.29
CA ARG A 221 -18.85 -39.91 -10.12
C ARG A 221 -20.31 -40.18 -9.78
N LYS A 222 -20.92 -41.15 -10.48
CA LYS A 222 -22.06 -41.91 -9.96
C LYS A 222 -21.75 -43.40 -10.08
N PRO A 223 -21.67 -44.16 -8.97
CA PRO A 223 -22.04 -45.58 -9.01
C PRO A 223 -23.56 -45.73 -9.17
#